data_AF-A0A0Q9WW25-F1
#
_entry.id   AF-A0A0Q9WW25-F1
#
_cell.length_a   1.000
_cell.length_b   1.000
_cell.length_c   1.000
_cell.angle_alpha   90.00
_cell.angle_beta   90.00
_cell.angle_gamma   90.00
#
_symmetry.space_group_name_H-M   'P 1'
#
loop_
_entity.id
_entity.type
_entity.pdbx_description
1 polymer ?
#
loop_
_entity_poly.entity_id
_entity_poly.type
_entity_poly.pdbx_seq_one_letter_code
_entity_poly.pdbx_strand_id
1 'polypeptide(L)'
;MNYNSVAYTSFFYTKGQRGSVKLNYDGHCYVKFMENSRGKKWICATRSTTKCRARIRITNDNCLEILHGTHNHDKSKRAPKDRSRDRMRCKVKAKK
;
A
#
# COMPACT_ATOMS: atom_id res chain seq x y z
N MET A 1 -33.89 -10.88 0.62
CA MET A 1 -32.99 -9.81 1.09
C MET A 1 -31.56 -10.33 0.97
N ASN A 2 -30.89 -10.10 -0.17
CA ASN A 2 -29.54 -10.60 -0.38
C ASN A 2 -28.56 -9.46 -0.18
N TYR A 3 -28.00 -9.37 1.03
CA TYR A 3 -26.84 -8.53 1.26
C TYR A 3 -25.68 -9.11 0.47
N ASN A 4 -25.38 -8.49 -0.68
CA ASN A 4 -24.11 -8.68 -1.36
C ASN A 4 -23.01 -8.44 -0.34
N SER A 5 -22.34 -9.51 0.10
CA SER A 5 -21.20 -9.43 1.00
C SER A 5 -20.04 -8.79 0.23
N VAL A 6 -20.03 -7.46 0.16
CA VAL A 6 -18.87 -6.72 -0.32
C VAL A 6 -17.80 -6.92 0.76
N ALA A 7 -16.93 -7.91 0.55
CA ALA A 7 -15.77 -8.10 1.39
C ALA A 7 -14.92 -6.82 1.29
N TYR A 8 -14.98 -5.98 2.32
CA TYR A 8 -14.20 -4.75 2.37
C TYR A 8 -12.74 -5.12 2.57
N THR A 9 -12.01 -5.29 1.47
CA THR A 9 -10.57 -5.51 1.54
C THR A 9 -9.89 -4.19 1.82
N SER A 10 -9.46 -3.99 3.07
CA SER A 10 -8.85 -2.73 3.52
C SER A 10 -7.46 -2.53 2.91
N PHE A 11 -7.21 -1.30 2.44
CA PHE A 11 -5.91 -0.86 1.95
C PHE A 11 -5.56 0.50 2.57
N PHE A 12 -4.28 0.82 2.66
CA PHE A 12 -3.83 2.11 3.19
C PHE A 12 -2.60 2.63 2.47
N TYR A 13 -2.43 3.95 2.47
CA TYR A 13 -1.28 4.61 1.88
C TYR A 13 -0.19 4.87 2.92
N THR A 14 1.07 4.69 2.54
CA THR A 14 2.25 5.13 3.31
C THR A 14 3.00 6.18 2.53
N LYS A 15 3.23 7.34 3.16
CA LYS A 15 4.08 8.41 2.62
C LYS A 15 5.53 8.19 3.05
N GLY A 16 6.45 8.27 2.10
CA GLY A 16 7.89 8.26 2.31
C GLY A 16 8.45 9.68 2.48
N GLN A 17 9.70 9.76 2.93
CA GLN A 17 10.38 11.03 3.26
C GLN A 17 10.47 12.03 2.09
N ARG A 18 10.48 11.56 0.84
CA ARG A 18 10.60 12.41 -0.36
C ARG A 18 9.28 12.52 -1.13
N GLY A 19 8.15 12.47 -0.42
CA GLY A 19 6.81 12.53 -1.02
C GLY A 19 6.41 11.28 -1.80
N SER A 20 7.21 10.20 -1.77
CA SER A 20 6.85 8.94 -2.41
C SER A 20 5.65 8.31 -1.71
N VAL A 21 4.68 7.82 -2.47
CA VAL A 21 3.48 7.16 -1.92
C VAL A 21 3.53 5.67 -2.26
N LYS A 22 3.29 4.83 -1.25
CA LYS A 22 3.07 3.40 -1.42
C LYS A 22 1.64 3.05 -1.04
N LEU A 23 1.09 2.07 -1.73
CA LEU A 23 -0.19 1.45 -1.41
C LEU A 23 0.09 0.11 -0.73
N ASN A 24 -0.51 -0.13 0.43
CA ASN A 24 -0.35 -1.36 1.19
C ASN A 24 -1.66 -2.12 1.15
N TYR A 25 -1.56 -3.40 0.78
CA TYR A 25 -2.69 -4.30 0.62
C TYR A 25 -2.25 -5.73 0.87
N ASP A 26 -2.98 -6.45 1.73
CA ASP A 26 -2.72 -7.84 2.08
C ASP A 26 -1.26 -8.15 2.50
N GLY A 27 -0.62 -7.23 3.22
CA GLY A 27 0.77 -7.36 3.65
C GLY A 27 1.82 -7.19 2.55
N HIS A 28 1.40 -6.79 1.35
CA HIS A 28 2.27 -6.42 0.24
C HIS A 28 2.21 -4.90 0.00
N CYS A 29 3.35 -4.35 -0.42
CA CYS A 29 3.44 -2.94 -0.80
C CYS A 29 3.46 -2.82 -2.32
N TYR A 30 2.82 -1.79 -2.83
CA TYR A 30 2.74 -1.45 -4.24
C TYR A 30 3.20 -0.01 -4.47
N VAL A 31 3.76 0.24 -5.64
CA VAL A 31 4.18 1.57 -6.11
C VAL A 31 3.34 1.97 -7.32
N LYS A 32 3.06 3.28 -7.46
CA LYS A 32 2.30 3.81 -8.59
C LYS A 32 3.06 3.51 -9.88
N PHE A 33 2.39 2.90 -10.84
CA PHE A 33 2.95 2.61 -12.16
C PHE A 33 2.46 3.61 -13.21
N MET A 34 1.16 3.82 -13.27
CA MET A 34 0.54 4.79 -14.18
C MET A 34 -0.82 5.23 -13.63
N GLU A 35 -1.36 6.29 -14.20
CA GLU A 35 -2.71 6.78 -13.93
C GLU A 35 -3.40 7.03 -15.27
N ASN A 36 -4.68 6.67 -15.36
CA ASN A 36 -5.50 6.91 -16.53
C ASN A 36 -6.95 7.22 -16.11
N SER A 37 -7.86 7.35 -17.08
CA SER A 37 -9.28 7.63 -16.84
C SER A 37 -9.98 6.62 -15.91
N ARG A 38 -9.46 5.39 -15.80
CA ARG A 38 -10.00 4.35 -14.90
C ARG A 38 -9.41 4.40 -13.49
N GLY A 39 -8.39 5.23 -13.24
CA GLY A 39 -7.74 5.39 -11.96
C GLY A 39 -6.25 5.03 -11.97
N LYS A 40 -5.73 4.71 -10.79
CA LYS A 40 -4.30 4.53 -10.53
C LYS A 40 -3.94 3.06 -10.57
N LYS A 41 -3.04 2.67 -11.46
CA LYS A 41 -2.47 1.32 -11.52
C LYS A 41 -1.22 1.24 -10.65
N TRP A 42 -1.15 0.20 -9.84
CA TRP A 42 -0.07 -0.06 -8.90
C TRP A 42 0.56 -1.42 -9.18
N ILE A 43 1.88 -1.50 -9.06
CA ILE A 43 2.68 -2.72 -9.25
C ILE A 43 3.37 -3.08 -7.95
N CYS A 44 3.66 -4.37 -7.73
CA CYS A 44 4.40 -4.80 -6.55
C CYS A 44 5.72 -4.01 -6.41
N ALA A 45 5.99 -3.50 -5.21
CA ALA A 45 7.15 -2.66 -4.90
C ALA A 45 8.49 -3.41 -5.03
N THR A 46 8.49 -4.74 -4.98
CA THR A 46 9.68 -5.60 -5.14
C THR A 46 9.85 -6.12 -6.57
N ARG A 47 8.99 -5.73 -7.53
CA ARG A 47 9.01 -6.24 -8.91
C ARG A 47 10.40 -6.17 -9.58
N SER A 48 11.19 -5.14 -9.33
CA SER A 48 12.54 -5.02 -9.92
C SER A 48 13.49 -6.13 -9.46
N THR A 49 13.38 -6.57 -8.20
CA THR A 49 14.25 -7.58 -7.58
C THR A 49 13.68 -8.98 -7.67
N THR A 50 12.36 -9.16 -7.52
CA THR A 50 11.70 -10.48 -7.48
C THR A 50 11.05 -10.88 -8.81
N LYS A 51 11.01 -9.98 -9.79
CA LYS A 51 10.25 -10.13 -11.04
C LYS A 51 8.74 -10.40 -10.82
N CYS A 52 8.23 -10.04 -9.63
CA CYS A 52 6.82 -10.21 -9.28
C CYS A 52 5.89 -9.51 -10.29
N ARG A 53 4.79 -10.20 -10.64
CA ARG A 53 3.80 -9.75 -11.62
C ARG A 53 2.53 -9.19 -10.99
N ALA A 54 2.43 -9.18 -9.66
CA ALA A 54 1.26 -8.68 -8.96
C ALA A 54 0.96 -7.21 -9.26
N ARG A 55 -0.32 -6.94 -9.51
CA ARG A 55 -0.85 -5.67 -10.02
C ARG A 55 -2.24 -5.44 -9.44
N ILE A 56 -2.49 -4.19 -9.03
CA ILE A 56 -3.80 -3.75 -8.58
C ILE A 56 -4.12 -2.39 -9.19
N ARG A 57 -5.39 -2.00 -9.20
CA ARG A 57 -5.86 -0.66 -9.55
C ARG A 57 -6.69 -0.10 -8.41
N ILE A 58 -6.50 1.18 -8.11
CA ILE A 58 -7.46 1.95 -7.32
C ILE A 58 -8.26 2.78 -8.32
N THR A 59 -9.57 2.57 -8.37
CA THR A 59 -10.48 3.34 -9.25
C THR A 59 -10.64 4.77 -8.75
N ASN A 60 -11.25 5.64 -9.57
CA ASN A 60 -11.53 7.02 -9.15
C ASN A 60 -12.53 7.08 -7.98
N ASP A 61 -13.40 6.08 -7.88
CA ASP A 61 -14.34 5.89 -6.75
C ASP A 61 -13.65 5.28 -5.51
N ASN A 62 -12.32 5.23 -5.52
CA ASN A 62 -11.48 4.73 -4.43
C ASN A 62 -11.72 3.24 -4.10
N CYS A 63 -12.19 2.45 -5.09
CA CYS A 63 -12.35 1.01 -4.98
C CYS A 63 -11.06 0.29 -5.43
N LEU A 64 -10.76 -0.84 -4.79
CA LEU A 64 -9.59 -1.67 -5.13
C LEU A 64 -9.99 -2.79 -6.11
N GLU A 65 -9.34 -2.83 -7.26
CA GLU A 65 -9.42 -3.89 -8.27
C GLU A 65 -8.12 -4.71 -8.29
N ILE A 66 -8.20 -6.02 -8.13
CA ILE A 66 -7.04 -6.92 -8.28
C ILE A 66 -6.90 -7.30 -9.75
N LEU A 67 -5.82 -6.85 -10.41
CA LEU A 67 -5.53 -7.18 -11.81
C LEU A 67 -4.72 -8.47 -11.93
N HIS A 68 -3.83 -8.71 -10.98
CA HIS A 68 -3.05 -9.94 -10.83
C HIS A 68 -2.69 -10.10 -9.36
N GLY A 69 -3.33 -11.07 -8.68
CA GLY A 69 -3.19 -11.26 -7.23
C GLY A 69 -1.98 -12.09 -6.80
N THR A 70 -1.45 -12.94 -7.68
CA THR A 70 -0.39 -13.88 -7.32
C THR A 70 0.96 -13.18 -7.16
N HIS A 71 1.58 -13.38 -6.00
CA HIS A 71 2.97 -13.01 -5.71
C HIS A 71 3.87 -14.25 -5.78
N ASN A 72 5.11 -14.04 -6.22
CA ASN A 72 6.15 -15.09 -6.29
C ASN A 72 7.21 -14.93 -5.19
N HIS A 73 6.89 -14.18 -4.14
CA HIS A 73 7.78 -13.92 -3.02
C HIS A 73 6.94 -13.70 -1.76
N ASP A 74 7.58 -13.87 -0.62
CA ASP A 74 6.94 -13.63 0.66
C ASP A 74 6.50 -12.18 0.85
N LYS A 75 5.53 -12.00 1.75
CA LYS A 75 5.11 -10.68 2.25
C LYS A 75 6.34 -9.92 2.73
N SER A 76 6.42 -8.65 2.36
CA SER A 76 7.57 -7.82 2.68
C SER A 76 7.66 -7.66 4.20
N LYS A 77 8.56 -8.40 4.87
CA LYS A 77 8.91 -8.26 6.30
C LYS A 77 9.58 -6.92 6.64
N ARG A 78 9.32 -5.85 5.88
CA ARG A 78 9.76 -4.50 6.25
C ARG A 78 9.00 -4.11 7.51
N ALA A 79 9.47 -4.60 8.67
CA ALA A 79 9.49 -3.81 9.87
C ALA A 79 10.03 -2.42 9.48
N PRO A 80 9.47 -1.32 10.01
CA PRO A 80 10.05 -0.01 9.80
C PRO A 80 11.53 -0.12 10.20
N LYS A 81 12.42 -0.08 9.21
CA LYS A 81 13.86 0.02 9.48
C LYS A 81 14.02 1.40 10.07
N ASP A 82 14.07 1.46 11.40
CA ASP A 82 14.60 2.61 12.11
C ASP A 82 16.00 2.85 11.56
N ARG A 83 16.06 3.75 10.58
CA ARG A 83 17.27 4.43 10.17
C ARG A 83 17.08 5.86 10.61
N SER A 84 17.06 6.08 11.93
CA SER A 84 17.71 7.23 12.53
C SER A 84 17.64 8.50 11.69
N ARG A 85 16.44 9.10 11.61
CA ARG A 85 16.27 10.52 11.95
C ARG A 85 14.79 10.91 12.02
N ASP A 86 14.49 11.54 13.16
CA ASP A 86 13.29 12.25 13.56
C ASP A 86 12.00 11.46 13.85
N ARG A 87 11.98 10.92 15.07
CA ARG A 87 10.75 10.78 15.86
C ARG A 87 10.19 12.19 16.12
N MET A 88 9.16 12.61 15.38
CA MET A 88 8.27 13.64 15.89
C MET A 88 7.57 13.09 17.15
N ARG A 89 8.07 13.51 18.31
CA ARG A 89 7.52 13.17 19.62
C ARG A 89 6.45 14.21 19.96
N CYS A 90 5.17 13.88 19.83
CA CYS A 90 4.10 14.70 20.43
C CYS A 90 4.23 14.65 21.96
N LYS A 91 4.30 15.80 22.61
CA LYS A 91 4.37 15.91 24.07
C LYS A 91 3.00 15.58 24.68
N VAL A 92 2.96 14.63 25.62
CA VAL A 92 1.86 14.50 26.58
C VAL A 92 2.31 15.20 27.86
N LYS A 93 1.57 16.22 28.31
CA LYS A 93 1.83 16.86 29.61
C LYS A 93 1.04 16.12 30.69
N ALA A 94 1.70 15.75 31.79
CA ALA A 94 1.05 15.44 33.06
C ALA A 94 1.52 16.47 34.08
N LYS A 95 0.58 17.18 34.71
CA LYS A 95 0.84 18.13 35.80
C LYS A 95 1.02 17.35 37.10
N LYS A 96 2.00 17.74 37.91
CA LYS A 96 1.91 17.61 39.36
C LYS A 96 2.26 18.96 39.96
#